data_AF-A0A7Y2IR67-F1
#
_entry.id   AF-A0A7Y2IR67-F1
#
_cell.length_a   1.000
_cell.length_b   1.000
_cell.length_c   1.000
_cell.angle_alpha   90.00
_cell.angle_beta   90.00
_cell.angle_gamma   90.00
#
_symmetry.space_group_name_H-M   'P 1'
#
loop_
_entity.id
_entity.type
_entity.pdbx_description
1 polymer ?
#
loop_
_entity_poly.entity_id
_entity_poly.type
_entity_poly.pdbx_seq_one_letter_code
_entity_poly.pdbx_strand_id
1 'polypeptide(L)'
;SEGIVSYTFEPSPEGIVTTLLPRYVEAVIFGILLEASASEHANRQRAMKAATENAEELTRVLTRQANQARQAEITTEISEIVGGAEALTQG
;
A
#
# COMPACT_ATOMS: atom_id res chain seq x y z
N SER A 1 -50.17 21.49 15.01
CA SER A 1 -50.37 20.18 14.36
C SER A 1 -49.61 20.22 13.05
N GLU A 2 -48.38 19.69 13.03
CA GLU A 2 -47.58 19.61 11.81
C GLU A 2 -48.32 18.77 10.77
N GLY A 3 -48.58 19.38 9.61
CA GLY A 3 -49.35 18.78 8.54
C GLY A 3 -48.61 17.59 7.97
N ILE A 4 -49.14 16.40 8.19
CA ILE A 4 -48.72 15.20 7.49
C ILE A 4 -49.01 15.47 6.01
N VAL A 5 -47.97 15.54 5.19
CA VAL A 5 -48.11 15.67 3.73
C VAL A 5 -48.91 14.47 3.25
N SER A 6 -50.13 14.70 2.76
CA SER A 6 -50.99 13.66 2.21
C SER A 6 -50.48 13.26 0.83
N TYR A 7 -49.74 12.15 0.76
CA TYR A 7 -49.32 11.57 -0.51
C TYR A 7 -50.45 10.73 -1.10
N THR A 8 -50.80 10.99 -2.35
CA THR A 8 -51.65 10.10 -3.14
C THR A 8 -50.76 9.00 -3.72
N PHE A 9 -51.11 7.75 -3.46
CA PHE A 9 -50.37 6.58 -3.93
C PHE A 9 -51.11 5.95 -5.11
N GLU A 10 -50.41 5.77 -6.23
CA GLU A 10 -50.94 5.08 -7.41
C GLU A 10 -49.92 4.02 -7.86
N PRO A 11 -50.30 2.74 -8.04
CA PRO A 11 -51.66 2.16 -8.04
C PRO A 11 -52.27 1.86 -6.66
N SER A 12 -51.47 1.51 -5.65
CA SER A 12 -51.87 1.45 -4.24
C SER A 12 -50.61 1.49 -3.36
N PRO A 13 -50.70 1.87 -2.07
CA PRO A 13 -49.57 1.80 -1.15
C PRO A 13 -48.88 0.43 -1.14
N GLU A 14 -49.66 -0.65 -1.11
CA GLU A 14 -49.17 -2.04 -1.11
C GLU A 14 -48.44 -2.38 -2.42
N GLY A 15 -48.97 -1.95 -3.57
CA GLY A 15 -48.34 -2.17 -4.87
C GLY A 15 -46.99 -1.43 -4.99
N ILE A 16 -46.92 -0.22 -4.45
CA ILE A 16 -45.68 0.57 -4.40
C ILE A 16 -44.65 -0.12 -3.49
N VAL A 17 -45.03 -0.54 -2.28
CA VAL A 17 -44.14 -1.22 -1.34
C VAL A 17 -43.61 -2.53 -1.92
N THR A 18 -44.47 -3.31 -2.58
CA THR A 18 -44.09 -4.58 -3.25
C THR A 18 -43.01 -4.36 -4.32
N THR A 19 -43.04 -3.21 -5.00
CA THR A 19 -42.08 -2.87 -6.06
C THR A 19 -40.81 -2.22 -5.51
N LEU A 20 -40.94 -1.37 -4.48
CA LEU A 20 -39.82 -0.60 -3.93
C LEU A 20 -38.94 -1.42 -2.99
N LEU A 21 -39.50 -2.35 -2.22
CA LEU A 21 -38.72 -3.15 -1.26
C LEU A 21 -37.58 -3.94 -1.95
N PRO A 22 -37.81 -4.68 -3.05
CA PRO A 22 -36.72 -5.36 -3.75
C PRO A 22 -35.65 -4.38 -4.27
N ARG A 23 -36.08 -3.26 -4.88
CA ARG A 23 -35.16 -2.24 -5.41
C ARG A 23 -34.34 -1.56 -4.32
N TYR A 24 -34.92 -1.35 -3.14
CA TYR A 24 -34.22 -0.82 -1.97
C TYR A 24 -33.13 -1.79 -1.51
N VAL A 25 -33.44 -3.08 -1.39
CA VAL A 25 -32.47 -4.11 -1.01
C VAL A 25 -31.34 -4.19 -2.04
N GLU A 26 -31.65 -4.16 -3.34
CA GLU A 26 -30.66 -4.11 -4.42
C GLU A 26 -29.75 -2.88 -4.29
N ALA A 27 -30.32 -1.70 -4.07
CA ALA A 27 -29.57 -0.46 -3.90
C ALA A 27 -28.65 -0.49 -2.67
N VAL A 28 -29.12 -1.06 -1.55
CA VAL A 28 -28.32 -1.23 -0.33
C VAL A 28 -27.15 -2.17 -0.58
N ILE A 29 -27.39 -3.34 -1.20
CA ILE A 29 -26.33 -4.29 -1.54
C ILE A 29 -25.32 -3.65 -2.49
N PHE A 30 -25.78 -2.93 -3.50
CA PHE A 30 -24.90 -2.22 -4.43
C PHE A 30 -24.04 -1.18 -3.71
N GLY A 31 -24.62 -0.42 -2.76
CA GLY A 31 -23.88 0.51 -1.91
C GLY A 31 -22.78 -0.17 -1.09
N ILE A 32 -23.09 -1.31 -0.47
CA ILE A 32 -22.12 -2.11 0.28
C ILE A 32 -20.96 -2.57 -0.62
N LEU A 33 -21.25 -3.02 -1.85
CA LEU A 33 -20.22 -3.45 -2.79
C LEU A 33 -19.30 -2.30 -3.21
N LEU A 34 -19.84 -1.10 -3.42
CA LEU A 34 -19.05 0.09 -3.72
C LEU A 34 -18.14 0.48 -2.54
N GLU A 35 -18.66 0.45 -1.32
CA GLU A 35 -17.89 0.75 -0.12
C GLU A 35 -16.79 -0.29 0.13
N ALA A 36 -17.08 -1.57 -0.11
CA ALA A 36 -16.10 -2.65 -0.04
C ALA A 36 -14.98 -2.46 -1.06
N SER A 37 -15.31 -2.12 -2.31
CA SER A 37 -14.32 -1.84 -3.36
C SER A 37 -13.44 -0.64 -3.01
N ALA A 38 -14.03 0.47 -2.57
CA ALA A 38 -13.29 1.64 -2.13
C ALA A 38 -12.36 1.34 -0.95
N SER A 39 -12.85 0.58 0.04
CA SER A 39 -12.08 0.14 1.20
C SER A 39 -10.92 -0.77 0.82
N GLU A 40 -11.13 -1.67 -0.13
CA GLU A 40 -10.11 -2.56 -0.66
C GLU A 40 -9.00 -1.79 -1.38
N HIS A 41 -9.35 -0.83 -2.24
CA HIS A 41 -8.38 0.04 -2.89
C HIS A 41 -7.57 0.86 -1.87
N ALA A 42 -8.22 1.46 -0.88
CA ALA A 42 -7.55 2.24 0.16
C ALA A 42 -6.61 1.36 1.00
N ASN A 43 -7.05 0.17 1.40
CA ASN A 43 -6.23 -0.78 2.16
C ASN A 43 -5.04 -1.27 1.33
N ARG A 44 -5.24 -1.58 0.04
CA ARG A 44 -4.16 -1.95 -0.88
C ARG A 44 -3.13 -0.83 -1.00
N GLN A 45 -3.57 0.41 -1.17
CA GLN A 45 -2.65 1.56 -1.26
C GLN A 45 -1.82 1.73 0.03
N ARG A 46 -2.44 1.59 1.21
CA ARG A 46 -1.71 1.65 2.48
C ARG A 46 -0.69 0.50 2.62
N ALA A 47 -1.09 -0.72 2.27
CA ALA A 47 -0.19 -1.87 2.31
C ALA A 47 1.01 -1.69 1.36
N MET A 48 0.76 -1.21 0.14
CA MET A 48 1.83 -0.96 -0.84
C MET A 48 2.74 0.18 -0.40
N LYS A 49 2.20 1.24 0.22
CA LYS A 49 3.02 2.31 0.80
C LYS A 49 3.98 1.76 1.87
N ALA A 50 3.49 0.94 2.79
CA ALA A 50 4.34 0.31 3.80
C ALA A 50 5.40 -0.61 3.17
N ALA A 51 5.05 -1.36 2.12
CA ALA A 51 6.00 -2.18 1.38
C ALA A 51 7.10 -1.34 0.71
N THR A 52 6.75 -0.19 0.12
CA THR A 52 7.71 0.75 -0.47
C THR A 52 8.65 1.33 0.60
N GLU A 53 8.12 1.77 1.74
CA GLU A 53 8.93 2.29 2.85
C GLU A 53 9.94 1.23 3.35
N ASN A 54 9.51 -0.02 3.49
CA ASN A 54 10.39 -1.13 3.87
C ASN A 54 11.48 -1.40 2.80
N ALA A 55 11.10 -1.34 1.52
CA ALA A 55 12.06 -1.53 0.42
C ALA A 55 13.09 -0.39 0.35
N GLU A 56 12.69 0.85 0.63
CA GLU A 56 13.60 1.98 0.72
C GLU A 56 14.59 1.83 1.89
N GLU A 57 14.12 1.36 3.04
CA GLU A 57 14.99 1.07 4.18
C GLU A 57 16.04 0.00 3.83
N LEU A 58 15.61 -1.12 3.23
CA LEU A 58 16.51 -2.17 2.76
C LEU A 58 17.53 -1.63 1.75
N THR A 59 17.08 -0.79 0.82
CA THR A 59 17.97 -0.15 -0.17
C THR A 59 19.05 0.68 0.51
N ARG A 60 18.70 1.49 1.53
CA ARG A 60 19.67 2.29 2.29
C ARG A 60 20.66 1.40 3.04
N VAL A 61 20.18 0.34 3.68
CA VAL A 61 21.02 -0.61 4.44
C VAL A 61 22.01 -1.30 3.51
N LEU A 62 21.53 -1.89 2.42
CA LEU A 62 22.38 -2.62 1.46
C LEU A 62 23.39 -1.68 0.78
N THR A 63 22.99 -0.44 0.47
CA THR A 63 23.92 0.57 -0.08
C THR A 63 25.05 0.89 0.90
N ARG A 64 24.75 1.00 2.20
CA ARG A 64 25.80 1.22 3.21
C ARG A 64 26.73 0.02 3.33
N GLN A 65 26.19 -1.20 3.35
CA GLN A 65 26.97 -2.44 3.41
C GLN A 65 27.88 -2.58 2.17
N ALA A 66 27.36 -2.32 0.97
CA ALA A 66 28.15 -2.36 -0.26
C ALA A 66 29.31 -1.35 -0.23
N ASN A 67 29.08 -0.14 0.27
CA ASN A 67 30.13 0.86 0.41
C ASN A 67 31.19 0.47 1.44
N GLN A 68 30.78 -0.13 2.57
CA GLN A 68 31.71 -0.65 3.58
C GLN A 68 32.56 -1.78 3.02
N ALA A 69 31.95 -2.76 2.34
CA ALA A 69 32.66 -3.86 1.69
C ALA A 69 33.69 -3.35 0.67
N ARG A 70 33.27 -2.41 -0.20
CA ARG A 70 34.15 -1.76 -1.17
C ARG A 70 35.35 -1.07 -0.51
N GLN A 71 35.15 -0.36 0.60
CA GLN A 71 36.24 0.30 1.32
C GLN A 71 37.20 -0.71 1.97
N ALA A 72 36.68 -1.80 2.52
CA ALA A 72 37.49 -2.88 3.08
C ALA A 72 38.35 -3.56 2.00
N GLU A 73 37.78 -3.78 0.82
CA GLU A 73 38.50 -4.34 -0.34
C GLU A 73 39.64 -3.42 -0.79
N ILE A 74 39.37 -2.12 -0.99
CA ILE A 74 40.40 -1.11 -1.32
C ILE A 74 41.52 -1.09 -0.26
N THR A 75 41.16 -1.13 1.02
CA THR A 75 42.15 -1.11 2.11
C THR A 75 43.03 -2.36 2.09
N THR A 76 42.43 -3.51 1.78
CA THR A 76 43.14 -4.79 1.67
C THR A 76 44.13 -4.75 0.51
N GLU A 77 43.69 -4.32 -0.67
CA GLU A 77 44.53 -4.20 -1.86
C GLU A 77 45.71 -3.24 -1.63
N ILE A 78 45.48 -2.07 -1.01
CA ILE A 78 46.55 -1.14 -0.65
C ILE A 78 47.53 -1.77 0.34
N SER A 79 47.04 -2.50 1.34
CA SER A 79 47.88 -3.16 2.34
C SER A 79 48.76 -4.23 1.71
N GLU A 80 48.23 -4.98 0.75
CA GLU A 80 48.98 -5.97 -0.04
C GLU A 80 50.06 -5.31 -0.91
N ILE A 81 49.76 -4.20 -1.58
CA ILE A 81 50.72 -3.44 -2.39
C ILE A 81 51.88 -2.93 -1.53
N VAL A 82 51.58 -2.31 -0.37
CA VAL A 82 52.61 -1.78 0.53
C VAL A 82 53.47 -2.91 1.12
N GLY A 83 52.84 -3.97 1.63
CA GLY A 83 53.57 -5.12 2.17
C GLY A 83 54.45 -5.82 1.12
N GLY A 84 53.97 -5.94 -0.12
CA GLY A 84 54.76 -6.46 -1.24
C GLY A 84 55.95 -5.58 -1.61
N ALA A 85 55.76 -4.25 -1.64
CA ALA A 85 56.83 -3.30 -1.90
C ALA A 85 57.91 -3.31 -0.80
N GLU A 86 57.50 -3.37 0.47
CA GLU A 86 58.45 -3.49 1.60
C GLU A 86 59.26 -4.78 1.54
N ALA A 87 58.63 -5.92 1.18
CA ALA A 87 59.33 -7.20 1.03
C ALA A 87 60.42 -7.17 -0.06
N LEU A 88 60.22 -6.41 -1.14
CA LEU A 88 61.20 -6.25 -2.21
C LEU A 88 62.40 -5.37 -1.83
N THR A 89 62.26 -4.50 -0.84
CA THR A 89 63.33 -3.60 -0.38
C THR A 89 64.20 -4.21 0.73
N GLN A 90 63.71 -5.24 1.42
CA GLN A 90 64.42 -5.94 2.49
C GLN A 90 65.16 -7.21 2.02
N GLY A 91 65.03 -7.58 0.74
CA GLY A 91 65.80 -8.66 0.10
C GLY A 91 66.98 -8.11 -0.70
#